data_AF-F4C2L4-F1
#
_entry.id   AF-F4C2L4-F1
#
_cell.length_a   1.000
_cell.length_b   1.000
_cell.length_c   1.000
_cell.angle_alpha   90.00
_cell.angle_beta   90.00
_cell.angle_gamma   90.00
#
_symmetry.space_group_name_H-M   'P 1'
#
loop_
_entity.id
_entity.type
_entity.pdbx_description
1 polymer ?
#
loop_
_entity_poly.entity_id
_entity_poly.type
_entity_poly.pdbx_seq_one_letter_code
_entity_poly.pdbx_strand_id
1 'polypeptide(L)'
;MVTDFALKRYGITSISIDFNVIPIVLIVKSTVFTINPYDFIIDGNVLHIRSINFATKSYSNEINPKGFIINPTDFEVKTTGIKAKLYGNKIKANNFRVNPLAFVIKLLVFTVNASVFVAVLQ
;
A
#
# COMPACT_ATOMS: atom_id res chain seq x y z
N MET A 1 -4.44 -7.62 -18.11
CA MET A 1 -5.53 -6.68 -18.45
C MET A 1 -5.05 -5.30 -18.06
N VAL A 2 -4.82 -4.43 -19.05
CA VAL A 2 -4.27 -3.09 -18.86
C VAL A 2 -5.45 -2.14 -18.77
N THR A 3 -5.70 -1.58 -17.59
CA THR A 3 -6.95 -0.89 -17.31
C THR A 3 -6.75 0.20 -16.28
N ASP A 4 -7.36 1.36 -16.56
CA ASP A 4 -7.54 2.42 -15.59
C ASP A 4 -8.82 2.14 -14.80
N PHE A 5 -8.70 2.06 -13.47
CA PHE A 5 -9.84 1.84 -12.59
C PHE A 5 -9.89 2.90 -11.50
N ALA A 6 -11.08 3.48 -11.31
CA ALA A 6 -11.37 4.36 -10.19
C ALA A 6 -12.45 3.72 -9.31
N LEU A 7 -12.12 3.43 -8.06
CA LEU A 7 -13.05 2.87 -7.10
C LEU A 7 -13.41 3.93 -6.06
N LYS A 8 -14.66 4.37 -6.07
CA LYS A 8 -15.23 5.29 -5.07
C LYS A 8 -16.31 4.56 -4.27
N ARG A 9 -16.00 4.18 -3.03
CA ARG A 9 -16.88 3.37 -2.17
C ARG A 9 -16.73 3.81 -0.71
N TYR A 10 -17.78 3.66 0.09
CA TYR A 10 -17.68 3.93 1.54
C TYR A 10 -16.72 2.95 2.25
N GLY A 11 -16.61 1.72 1.77
CA GLY A 11 -15.63 0.75 2.26
C GLY A 11 -15.29 -0.27 1.19
N ILE A 12 -14.05 -0.76 1.23
CA ILE A 12 -13.57 -1.86 0.40
C ILE A 12 -12.85 -2.81 1.34
N THR A 13 -13.38 -4.03 1.43
CA THR A 13 -12.77 -5.13 2.17
C THR A 13 -12.66 -6.30 1.22
N SER A 14 -11.45 -6.80 1.01
CA SER A 14 -11.20 -7.98 0.18
C SER A 14 -10.47 -9.04 0.99
N ILE A 15 -11.03 -10.25 1.00
CA ILE A 15 -10.39 -11.45 1.50
C ILE A 15 -10.21 -12.33 0.27
N SER A 16 -8.97 -12.44 -0.20
CA SER A 16 -8.61 -13.21 -1.40
C SER A 16 -7.45 -14.12 -1.04
N ILE A 17 -7.18 -15.15 -1.85
CA ILE A 17 -5.91 -15.87 -1.75
C ILE A 17 -4.80 -14.92 -2.22
N ASP A 18 -4.95 -14.34 -3.41
CA ASP A 18 -4.00 -13.34 -3.91
C ASP A 18 -4.73 -12.06 -4.30
N PHE A 19 -4.07 -10.92 -4.09
CA PHE A 19 -4.52 -9.64 -4.61
C PHE A 19 -3.39 -9.03 -5.43
N ASN A 20 -3.48 -9.21 -6.75
CA ASN A 20 -2.53 -8.67 -7.71
C ASN A 20 -3.20 -7.60 -8.56
N VAL A 21 -2.61 -6.40 -8.58
CA VAL A 21 -3.08 -5.31 -9.43
C VAL A 21 -1.92 -4.76 -10.25
N ILE A 22 -2.12 -4.73 -11.57
CA ILE A 22 -1.16 -4.19 -12.55
C ILE A 22 -1.83 -3.05 -13.33
N PRO A 23 -2.08 -1.89 -12.71
CA PRO A 23 -2.76 -0.79 -13.36
C PRO A 23 -1.78 0.11 -14.12
N ILE A 24 -2.25 0.75 -15.20
CA ILE A 24 -1.59 1.99 -15.65
C ILE A 24 -1.88 3.07 -14.61
N VAL A 25 -3.17 3.28 -14.29
CA VAL A 25 -3.62 4.15 -13.19
C VAL A 25 -4.67 3.44 -12.32
N LEU A 26 -4.41 3.31 -11.02
CA LEU A 26 -5.42 2.92 -10.03
C LEU A 26 -5.66 4.06 -9.04
N ILE A 27 -6.92 4.48 -8.92
CA ILE A 27 -7.36 5.47 -7.94
C ILE A 27 -8.38 4.83 -7.00
N VAL A 28 -8.05 4.79 -5.72
CA VAL A 28 -8.95 4.34 -4.66
C VAL A 28 -9.34 5.52 -3.79
N LYS A 29 -10.65 5.76 -3.64
CA LYS A 29 -11.23 6.75 -2.73
C LYS A 29 -12.25 6.07 -1.84
N SER A 30 -11.92 5.85 -0.57
CA SER A 30 -12.84 5.22 0.38
C SER A 30 -12.72 5.76 1.80
N THR A 31 -13.66 5.45 2.69
CA THR A 31 -13.43 5.69 4.13
C THR A 31 -12.48 4.64 4.69
N VAL A 32 -12.72 3.37 4.36
CA VAL A 32 -11.88 2.23 4.76
C VAL A 32 -11.44 1.46 3.53
N PHE A 33 -10.15 1.11 3.46
CA PHE A 33 -9.60 0.19 2.47
C PHE A 33 -8.76 -0.87 3.18
N THR A 34 -9.27 -2.09 3.19
CA THR A 34 -8.62 -3.23 3.85
C THR A 34 -8.49 -4.38 2.87
N ILE A 35 -7.28 -4.91 2.74
CA ILE A 35 -7.04 -6.13 1.95
C ILE A 35 -6.27 -7.12 2.81
N ASN A 36 -6.79 -8.34 2.89
CA ASN A 36 -6.19 -9.42 3.65
C ASN A 36 -5.90 -10.64 2.76
N PRO A 37 -4.98 -10.53 1.78
CA PRO A 37 -4.62 -11.67 0.94
C PRO A 37 -3.52 -12.52 1.58
N TYR A 38 -3.29 -13.72 1.07
CA TYR A 38 -2.02 -14.43 1.29
C TYR A 38 -0.87 -13.63 0.69
N ASP A 39 -0.94 -13.31 -0.60
CA ASP A 39 0.03 -12.42 -1.27
C ASP A 39 -0.61 -11.13 -1.78
N PHE A 40 0.04 -10.00 -1.48
CA PHE A 40 -0.35 -8.67 -1.97
C PHE A 40 0.70 -8.14 -2.93
N ILE A 41 0.31 -7.97 -4.19
CA ILE A 41 1.21 -7.52 -5.25
C ILE A 41 0.62 -6.28 -5.93
N ILE A 42 1.41 -5.21 -5.95
CA ILE A 42 1.14 -4.01 -6.73
C ILE A 42 2.33 -3.76 -7.65
N ASP A 43 2.09 -3.89 -8.95
CA ASP A 43 3.07 -3.59 -9.98
C ASP A 43 2.45 -2.69 -11.05
N GLY A 44 2.47 -1.39 -10.83
CA GLY A 44 1.75 -0.41 -11.66
C GLY A 44 2.57 0.81 -12.03
N ASN A 45 2.10 1.59 -13.00
CA ASN A 45 2.76 2.87 -13.30
C ASN A 45 2.39 3.92 -12.25
N VAL A 46 1.09 4.08 -11.95
CA VAL A 46 0.59 5.06 -10.99
C VAL A 46 -0.44 4.43 -10.06
N LEU A 47 -0.21 4.53 -8.75
CA LEU A 47 -1.16 4.13 -7.72
C LEU A 47 -1.45 5.30 -6.76
N HIS A 48 -2.72 5.67 -6.67
CA HIS A 48 -3.22 6.69 -5.75
C HIS A 48 -4.26 6.12 -4.81
N ILE A 49 -3.94 6.07 -3.52
CA ILE A 49 -4.87 5.61 -2.48
C ILE A 49 -5.16 6.75 -1.53
N ARG A 50 -6.43 7.13 -1.47
CA ARG A 50 -6.94 8.10 -0.50
C ARG A 50 -8.04 7.45 0.31
N SER A 51 -7.72 7.11 1.55
CA SER A 51 -8.70 6.63 2.50
C SER A 51 -8.64 7.39 3.82
N ILE A 52 -9.54 7.13 4.77
CA ILE A 52 -9.29 7.53 6.17
C ILE A 52 -8.41 6.45 6.79
N ASN A 53 -8.78 5.18 6.62
CA ASN A 53 -8.00 4.03 7.07
C ASN A 53 -7.53 3.19 5.88
N PHE A 54 -6.24 2.90 5.83
CA PHE A 54 -5.65 1.91 4.92
C PHE A 54 -4.94 0.84 5.75
N ALA A 55 -5.33 -0.42 5.54
CA ALA A 55 -4.73 -1.55 6.22
C ALA A 55 -4.49 -2.72 5.26
N THR A 56 -3.30 -3.34 5.35
CA THR A 56 -3.02 -4.61 4.69
C THR A 56 -2.47 -5.62 5.66
N LYS A 57 -3.01 -6.85 5.61
CA LYS A 57 -2.47 -8.00 6.33
C LYS A 57 -2.23 -9.14 5.37
N SER A 58 -0.97 -9.45 5.08
CA SER A 58 -0.61 -10.52 4.15
C SER A 58 0.61 -11.29 4.60
N TYR A 59 0.83 -12.48 4.03
CA TYR A 59 2.08 -13.19 4.21
C TYR A 59 3.20 -12.40 3.52
N SER A 60 3.09 -12.17 2.21
CA SER A 60 4.07 -11.37 1.45
C SER A 60 3.46 -10.08 0.89
N ASN A 61 4.27 -9.02 0.83
CA ASN A 61 3.98 -7.82 0.06
C ASN A 61 5.09 -7.56 -0.97
N GLU A 62 4.70 -7.40 -2.23
CA GLU A 62 5.55 -6.89 -3.29
C GLU A 62 4.96 -5.59 -3.86
N ILE A 63 5.71 -4.50 -3.71
CA ILE A 63 5.25 -3.15 -4.07
C ILE A 63 6.29 -2.50 -4.99
N ASN A 64 6.01 -2.52 -6.30
CA ASN A 64 6.93 -2.02 -7.34
C ASN A 64 6.35 -0.92 -8.25
N PRO A 65 5.53 0.03 -7.77
CA PRO A 65 5.01 1.07 -8.63
C PRO A 65 6.09 2.05 -9.10
N LYS A 66 5.97 2.57 -10.33
CA LYS A 66 6.83 3.66 -10.82
C LYS A 66 6.51 5.01 -10.15
N GLY A 67 5.32 5.15 -9.59
CA GLY A 67 4.90 6.29 -8.77
C GLY A 67 3.71 5.95 -7.88
N PHE A 68 3.83 6.30 -6.60
CA PHE A 68 2.86 5.96 -5.56
C PHE A 68 2.59 7.16 -4.65
N ILE A 69 1.31 7.43 -4.43
CA ILE A 69 0.85 8.41 -3.44
C ILE A 69 -0.22 7.75 -2.57
N ILE A 70 0.08 7.59 -1.28
CA ILE A 70 -0.91 7.15 -0.28
C ILE A 70 -1.12 8.26 0.72
N ASN A 71 -2.38 8.67 0.89
CA ASN A 71 -2.75 9.73 1.81
C ASN A 71 -3.89 9.32 2.76
N PRO A 72 -3.68 8.34 3.67
CA PRO A 72 -4.66 8.02 4.68
C PRO A 72 -4.49 8.85 5.95
N THR A 73 -5.48 8.85 6.85
CA THR A 73 -5.25 9.31 8.23
C THR A 73 -4.42 8.26 8.97
N ASP A 74 -4.83 6.99 8.87
CA ASP A 74 -4.16 5.84 9.46
C ASP A 74 -3.68 4.86 8.37
N PHE A 75 -2.37 4.57 8.37
CA PHE A 75 -1.73 3.59 7.49
C PHE A 75 -1.12 2.46 8.31
N GLU A 76 -1.55 1.22 8.06
CA GLU A 76 -0.98 0.03 8.69
C GLU A 76 -0.65 -1.08 7.69
N VAL A 77 0.57 -1.63 7.77
CA VAL A 77 0.97 -2.83 7.03
C VAL A 77 1.50 -3.87 8.01
N LYS A 78 0.86 -5.04 8.04
CA LYS A 78 1.27 -6.21 8.83
C LYS A 78 1.61 -7.36 7.90
N THR A 79 2.83 -7.88 7.98
CA THR A 79 3.28 -8.91 7.03
C THR A 79 4.48 -9.70 7.52
N THR A 80 4.73 -10.87 6.93
CA THR A 80 5.99 -11.57 7.20
C THR A 80 7.13 -10.97 6.38
N GLY A 81 6.87 -10.48 5.16
CA GLY A 81 7.89 -9.90 4.29
C GLY A 81 7.42 -8.73 3.44
N ILE A 82 8.26 -7.69 3.32
CA ILE A 82 8.07 -6.61 2.34
C ILE A 82 9.26 -6.58 1.39
N LYS A 83 8.95 -6.61 0.09
CA LYS A 83 9.87 -6.27 -0.99
C LYS A 83 9.31 -5.04 -1.71
N ALA A 84 10.09 -3.96 -1.76
CA ALA A 84 9.65 -2.76 -2.45
C ALA A 84 10.75 -2.18 -3.35
N LYS A 85 10.38 -1.86 -4.60
CA LYS A 85 11.20 -1.07 -5.53
C LYS A 85 10.46 0.22 -5.82
N LEU A 86 10.97 1.32 -5.27
CA LEU A 86 10.25 2.57 -5.17
C LEU A 86 10.99 3.69 -5.91
N TYR A 87 10.36 4.23 -6.95
CA TYR A 87 10.75 5.46 -7.64
C TYR A 87 9.78 6.63 -7.34
N GLY A 88 10.27 7.70 -6.70
CA GLY A 88 9.49 8.95 -6.53
C GLY A 88 8.24 8.85 -5.64
N ASN A 89 8.25 7.98 -4.63
CA ASN A 89 7.04 7.64 -3.86
C ASN A 89 6.84 8.52 -2.64
N LYS A 90 5.57 8.85 -2.34
CA LYS A 90 5.18 9.70 -1.22
C LYS A 90 4.08 9.05 -0.40
N ILE A 91 4.29 8.97 0.91
CA ILE A 91 3.26 8.58 1.87
C ILE A 91 3.04 9.74 2.82
N LYS A 92 1.79 10.16 2.97
CA LYS A 92 1.38 11.15 3.96
C LYS A 92 0.30 10.56 4.84
N ALA A 93 0.60 10.32 6.11
CA ALA A 93 -0.37 9.79 7.06
C ALA A 93 -0.25 10.50 8.41
N ASN A 94 -1.32 10.57 9.20
CA ASN A 94 -1.16 11.03 10.59
C ASN A 94 -0.44 9.96 11.41
N ASN A 95 -0.91 8.71 11.29
CA ASN A 95 -0.28 7.54 11.89
C ASN A 95 0.20 6.58 10.81
N PHE A 96 1.49 6.29 10.79
CA PHE A 96 2.11 5.31 9.91
C PHE A 96 2.70 4.16 10.73
N ARG A 97 2.24 2.93 10.48
CA ARG A 97 2.73 1.72 11.16
C ARG A 97 3.08 0.63 10.17
N VAL A 98 4.29 0.08 10.30
CA VAL A 98 4.75 -1.07 9.48
C VAL A 98 5.41 -2.09 10.39
N ASN A 99 4.95 -3.34 10.31
CA ASN A 99 5.43 -4.44 11.14
C ASN A 99 5.74 -5.69 10.30
N PRO A 100 6.92 -5.76 9.65
CA PRO A 100 7.39 -6.93 8.93
C PRO A 100 8.32 -7.80 9.78
N LEU A 101 8.44 -9.10 9.47
CA LEU A 101 9.56 -9.93 9.95
C LEU A 101 10.82 -9.70 9.10
N ALA A 102 10.64 -9.44 7.80
CA ALA A 102 11.72 -9.16 6.86
C ALA A 102 11.40 -7.95 5.96
N PHE A 103 12.39 -7.09 5.74
CA PHE A 103 12.20 -5.84 5.00
C PHE A 103 13.34 -5.60 4.01
N VAL A 104 13.01 -5.58 2.71
CA VAL A 104 13.96 -5.28 1.63
C VAL A 104 13.40 -4.13 0.79
N ILE A 105 14.07 -2.98 0.83
CA ILE A 105 13.72 -1.85 -0.01
C ILE A 105 14.90 -1.45 -0.90
N LYS A 106 14.61 -1.28 -2.20
CA LYS A 106 15.47 -0.55 -3.14
C LYS A 106 14.82 0.79 -3.47
N LEU A 107 15.48 1.88 -3.07
CA LEU A 107 14.98 3.25 -3.21
C LEU A 107 15.82 4.04 -4.21
N LEU A 108 15.14 4.80 -5.07
CA LEU A 108 15.73 5.99 -5.68
C LEU A 108 15.33 7.25 -4.89
N VAL A 109 14.03 7.41 -4.59
CA VAL A 109 13.47 8.48 -3.76
C VAL A 109 12.22 7.97 -3.04
N PHE A 110 12.16 8.14 -1.71
CA PHE A 110 11.00 7.82 -0.88
C PHE A 110 10.84 8.85 0.24
N THR A 111 9.61 9.35 0.42
CA THR A 111 9.29 10.32 1.47
C THR A 111 8.09 9.84 2.27
N VAL A 112 8.26 9.76 3.59
CA VAL A 112 7.17 9.57 4.55
C VAL A 112 7.01 10.87 5.33
N ASN A 113 5.81 11.42 5.31
CA ASN A 113 5.42 12.53 6.17
C ASN A 113 4.34 12.01 7.12
N ALA A 114 4.71 11.85 8.39
CA ALA A 114 3.77 11.44 9.41
C ALA A 114 3.95 12.16 10.73
N SER A 115 2.82 12.40 11.43
CA SER A 115 2.83 12.91 12.79
C SER A 115 3.34 11.85 13.77
N VAL A 116 3.02 10.58 13.50
CA VAL A 116 3.50 9.41 14.25
C VAL A 116 3.97 8.34 13.28
N PHE A 117 5.20 7.86 13.48
CA PHE A 117 5.80 6.76 12.71
C PHE A 117 6.24 5.64 13.66
N VAL A 118 5.79 4.41 13.42
CA VAL A 118 6.20 3.22 14.16
C VAL A 118 6.63 2.14 13.17
N ALA A 119 7.88 1.71 13.25
CA ALA A 119 8.39 0.54 12.56
C ALA A 119 8.86 -0.47 13.60
N VAL A 120 8.29 -1.68 13.58
CA VAL A 120 8.71 -2.79 14.44
C VAL A 120 9.17 -3.90 13.54
N LEU A 121 10.41 -4.35 13.71
CA LEU A 121 10.89 -5.59 13.11
C LEU A 121 10.68 -6.68 14.15
N GLN A 122 9.85 -7.68 13.83
CA GLN A 122 9.56 -8.82 14.72
C GLN A 122 10.44 -10.02 14.43
#